data_AF-A0A1X6P930-F1
#
_entry.id   AF-A0A1X6P930-F1
#
_cell.length_a   1.000
_cell.length_b   1.000
_cell.length_c   1.000
_cell.angle_alpha   90.00
_cell.angle_beta   90.00
_cell.angle_gamma   90.00
#
_symmetry.space_group_name_H-M   'P 1'
#
loop_
_entity.id
_entity.type
_entity.pdbx_description
1 polymer ?
#
loop_
_entity_poly.entity_id
_entity_poly.type
_entity_poly.pdbx_seq_one_letter_code
_entity_poly.pdbx_strand_id
1 'polypeptide(L)'
;MAASTRLVVGTNMSIFHGEPGANALKAALTSLSVRLAGTDGQSPPPCRPAAAATHPCHRRERPVVVDVGANRGQSLGAWAAIYPGAGMVLVEGNPKTAAVLAGVIGAHVAKLTAAAAAAAAAAAAAGASVSSVPSPVPRVLLARALVGNESRVVKFRSSIGGKSSEMSGIYPSDVPEVNHAEFEYFKVPMESLDTILRKATASLPSPERLPRTGRPRHGRKYAVDLLKTDTEGYDVVALTGAPQTLASARFVLWECHIKMATTSGPGTSHAGAAAALAAAGFESYKLSPQTILRFDGKWYDWRLDKGRYMGWHNCLAVRRDDPLRRPLLSALNGLPECSVPWGLDPVEAQGAVGRP
;
A
#
# COMPACT_ATOMS: atom_id res chain seq x y z
N MET A 1 -8.61 25.77 4.19
CA MET A 1 -8.21 25.90 5.62
C MET A 1 -9.38 25.73 6.58
N ALA A 2 -10.46 26.55 6.52
CA ALA A 2 -11.55 26.50 7.50
C ALA A 2 -12.23 25.13 7.70
N ALA A 3 -12.45 24.35 6.63
CA ALA A 3 -13.09 23.03 6.72
C ALA A 3 -12.20 21.98 7.42
N SER A 4 -10.91 21.89 7.05
CA SER A 4 -9.95 21.00 7.71
C SER A 4 -9.78 21.34 9.18
N THR A 5 -9.62 22.63 9.50
CA THR A 5 -9.51 23.10 10.88
C THR A 5 -10.74 22.74 11.71
N ARG A 6 -11.96 22.90 11.15
CA ARG A 6 -13.21 22.50 11.80
C ARG A 6 -13.27 21.00 12.08
N LEU A 7 -12.90 20.15 11.12
CA LEU A 7 -12.84 18.70 11.35
C LEU A 7 -11.82 18.33 12.42
N VAL A 8 -10.62 18.91 12.38
CA VAL A 8 -9.56 18.64 13.38
C VAL A 8 -9.97 19.11 14.78
N VAL A 9 -10.52 20.33 14.94
CA VAL A 9 -11.02 20.81 16.24
C VAL A 9 -12.21 19.98 16.69
N GLY A 10 -13.26 19.94 15.86
CA GLY A 10 -14.59 19.47 16.24
C GLY A 10 -14.68 17.98 16.51
N THR A 11 -13.81 17.18 15.88
CA THR A 11 -13.73 15.74 16.14
C THR A 11 -12.62 15.39 17.11
N ASN A 12 -11.69 16.32 17.40
CA ASN A 12 -10.42 16.02 18.07
C ASN A 12 -9.69 14.80 17.45
N MET A 13 -9.86 14.59 16.14
CA MET A 13 -9.39 13.43 15.40
C MET A 13 -9.97 12.06 15.85
N SER A 14 -10.93 12.02 16.78
CA SER A 14 -11.44 10.78 17.38
C SER A 14 -12.20 9.88 16.42
N ILE A 15 -12.66 10.39 15.27
CA ILE A 15 -13.36 9.59 14.25
C ILE A 15 -12.38 8.92 13.27
N PHE A 16 -11.13 9.38 13.24
CA PHE A 16 -10.09 8.80 12.40
C PHE A 16 -9.43 7.68 13.22
N HIS A 17 -9.33 6.49 12.66
CA HIS A 17 -8.79 5.31 13.34
C HIS A 17 -8.00 4.45 12.35
N GLY A 18 -6.97 3.78 12.85
CA GLY A 18 -6.14 2.85 12.08
C GLY A 18 -6.98 1.81 11.33
N GLU A 19 -7.42 0.76 12.02
CA GLU A 19 -8.13 -0.36 11.39
C GLU A 19 -9.45 0.04 10.68
N PRO A 20 -10.38 0.78 11.33
CA PRO A 20 -11.64 1.17 10.68
C PRO A 20 -11.42 1.99 9.40
N GLY A 21 -10.46 2.91 9.39
CA GLY A 21 -10.12 3.70 8.20
C GLY A 21 -9.52 2.86 7.07
N ALA A 22 -8.61 1.94 7.39
CA ALA A 22 -8.07 1.00 6.38
C ALA A 22 -9.14 0.06 5.82
N ASN A 23 -10.09 -0.38 6.64
CA ASN A 23 -11.21 -1.22 6.19
C ASN A 23 -12.14 -0.47 5.23
N ALA A 24 -12.42 0.82 5.49
CA ALA A 24 -13.17 1.65 4.57
C ALA A 24 -12.46 1.81 3.22
N LEU A 25 -11.14 1.99 3.22
CA LEU A 25 -10.35 1.98 1.99
C LEU A 25 -10.43 0.65 1.25
N LYS A 26 -10.27 -0.48 1.94
CA LYS A 26 -10.39 -1.82 1.34
C LYS A 26 -11.77 -2.02 0.71
N ALA A 27 -12.85 -1.59 1.39
CA ALA A 27 -14.20 -1.63 0.85
C ALA A 27 -14.37 -0.74 -0.40
N ALA A 28 -13.87 0.50 -0.35
CA ALA A 28 -13.92 1.40 -1.50
C ALA A 28 -13.16 0.83 -2.71
N LEU A 29 -11.94 0.32 -2.52
CA LEU A 29 -11.16 -0.33 -3.58
C LEU A 29 -11.84 -1.59 -4.11
N THR A 30 -12.47 -2.38 -3.25
CA THR A 30 -13.24 -3.58 -3.66
C THR A 30 -14.40 -3.18 -4.57
N SER A 31 -15.16 -2.15 -4.19
CA SER A 31 -16.27 -1.63 -5.02
C SER A 31 -15.80 -1.08 -6.37
N LEU A 32 -14.54 -0.64 -6.44
CA LEU A 32 -13.91 -0.10 -7.64
C LEU A 32 -13.05 -1.14 -8.38
N SER A 33 -13.02 -2.41 -7.99
CA SER A 33 -12.12 -3.44 -8.53
C SER A 33 -12.16 -3.56 -10.06
N VAL A 34 -13.35 -3.52 -10.67
CA VAL A 34 -13.51 -3.53 -12.13
C VAL A 34 -12.88 -2.28 -12.78
N ARG A 35 -13.11 -1.11 -12.18
CA ARG A 35 -12.51 0.16 -12.63
C ARG A 35 -11.00 0.19 -12.39
N LEU A 36 -10.50 -0.36 -11.28
CA LEU A 36 -9.08 -0.51 -10.98
C LEU A 36 -8.39 -1.37 -12.04
N ALA A 37 -9.00 -2.51 -12.37
CA ALA A 37 -8.54 -3.37 -13.43
C ALA A 37 -8.58 -2.65 -14.78
N GLY A 38 -9.58 -1.81 -15.07
CA GLY A 38 -9.72 -1.08 -16.32
C GLY A 38 -8.77 0.11 -16.53
N THR A 39 -8.27 0.71 -15.45
CA THR A 39 -7.60 2.04 -15.46
C THR A 39 -6.17 2.02 -14.94
N ASP A 40 -5.48 0.89 -15.05
CA ASP A 40 -4.08 0.67 -14.65
C ASP A 40 -3.02 1.57 -15.35
N GLY A 41 -3.46 2.66 -16.00
CA GLY A 41 -2.65 3.57 -16.79
C GLY A 41 -2.33 3.02 -18.19
N GLN A 42 -2.83 1.83 -18.56
CA GLN A 42 -2.76 1.35 -19.93
C GLN A 42 -4.02 1.77 -20.67
N SER A 43 -3.86 2.42 -21.82
CA SER A 43 -4.94 2.45 -22.81
C SER A 43 -5.29 1.00 -23.15
N PRO A 44 -6.57 0.63 -23.28
CA PRO A 44 -6.91 -0.71 -23.77
C PRO A 44 -6.14 -0.93 -25.08
N PRO A 45 -5.40 -2.05 -25.24
CA PRO A 45 -4.78 -2.32 -26.52
C PRO A 45 -5.89 -2.36 -27.57
N PRO A 46 -5.66 -1.83 -28.79
CA PRO A 46 -6.57 -2.04 -29.89
C PRO A 46 -6.57 -3.54 -30.22
N CYS A 47 -7.41 -4.31 -29.53
CA CYS A 47 -7.69 -5.69 -29.88
C CYS A 47 -8.54 -5.66 -31.14
N ARG A 48 -7.91 -5.80 -32.31
CA ARG A 48 -8.64 -6.12 -33.54
C ARG A 48 -9.27 -7.50 -33.37
N PRO A 49 -10.59 -7.67 -33.64
CA PRO A 49 -11.23 -8.97 -33.54
C PRO A 49 -10.53 -9.99 -34.45
N ALA A 50 -10.42 -11.20 -33.93
CA ALA A 50 -9.65 -12.31 -34.47
C ALA A 50 -10.14 -12.73 -35.87
N ALA A 51 -9.53 -12.16 -36.91
CA ALA A 51 -9.52 -12.75 -38.25
C ALA A 51 -8.18 -12.57 -38.99
N ALA A 52 -7.26 -11.72 -38.51
CA ALA A 52 -6.01 -11.45 -39.25
C ALA A 52 -4.80 -10.97 -38.40
N ALA A 53 -4.83 -11.08 -37.07
CA ALA A 53 -3.73 -10.56 -36.25
C ALA A 53 -2.64 -11.62 -36.02
N THR A 54 -1.54 -11.52 -36.80
CA THR A 54 -0.25 -12.20 -36.55
C THR A 54 0.54 -11.59 -35.38
N HIS A 55 -0.05 -10.64 -34.66
CA HIS A 55 0.54 -9.99 -33.48
C HIS A 55 -0.27 -10.37 -32.24
N PRO A 56 0.37 -11.02 -31.24
CA PRO A 56 -0.32 -11.37 -30.01
C PRO A 56 -0.82 -10.09 -29.34
N CYS A 57 -2.09 -10.09 -28.94
CA CYS A 57 -2.64 -9.05 -28.08
C CYS A 57 -1.68 -8.86 -26.90
N HIS A 58 -1.17 -7.65 -26.68
CA HIS A 58 -0.26 -7.38 -25.57
C HIS A 58 -0.90 -7.86 -24.27
N ARG A 59 -0.29 -8.86 -23.64
CA ARG A 59 -0.78 -9.40 -22.38
C ARG A 59 -0.67 -8.30 -21.34
N ARG A 60 -1.81 -7.93 -20.74
CA ARG A 60 -1.85 -6.91 -19.68
C ARG A 60 -0.88 -7.31 -18.56
N GLU A 61 -0.05 -6.36 -18.13
CA GLU A 61 0.84 -6.57 -17.00
C GLU A 61 0.01 -6.79 -15.72
N ARG A 62 0.49 -7.67 -14.83
CA ARG A 62 -0.23 -7.96 -13.58
C ARG A 62 -0.22 -6.76 -12.64
N PRO A 63 -1.25 -6.59 -11.80
CA PRO A 63 -1.18 -5.70 -10.66
C PRO A 63 -0.01 -6.05 -9.74
N VAL A 64 0.50 -5.07 -9.01
CA VAL A 64 1.59 -5.28 -8.05
C VAL A 64 1.25 -4.61 -6.73
N VAL A 65 1.28 -5.38 -5.64
CA VAL A 65 1.07 -4.89 -4.28
C VAL A 65 2.35 -5.07 -3.47
N VAL A 66 2.79 -4.02 -2.79
CA VAL A 66 3.88 -4.08 -1.81
C VAL A 66 3.25 -3.86 -0.43
N ASP A 67 3.39 -4.81 0.48
CA ASP A 67 2.86 -4.74 1.85
C ASP A 67 4.02 -4.78 2.84
N VAL A 68 4.39 -3.60 3.36
CA VAL A 68 5.42 -3.44 4.38
C VAL A 68 4.79 -3.48 5.76
N GLY A 69 5.39 -4.26 6.67
CA GLY A 69 4.73 -4.63 7.91
C GLY A 69 3.58 -5.59 7.62
N ALA A 70 3.85 -6.60 6.79
CA ALA A 70 2.84 -7.58 6.42
C ALA A 70 2.38 -8.42 7.63
N ASN A 71 3.12 -8.37 8.74
CA ASN A 71 2.86 -9.07 9.99
C ASN A 71 2.53 -10.53 9.72
N ARG A 72 1.37 -11.01 10.16
CA ARG A 72 0.96 -12.41 9.98
C ARG A 72 0.21 -12.65 8.66
N GLY A 73 0.20 -11.68 7.75
CA GLY A 73 -0.44 -11.77 6.44
C GLY A 73 -1.93 -11.45 6.47
N GLN A 74 -2.41 -10.74 7.48
CA GLN A 74 -3.84 -10.44 7.68
C GLN A 74 -4.48 -9.68 6.51
N SER A 75 -3.69 -8.92 5.73
CA SER A 75 -4.19 -8.21 4.56
C SER A 75 -4.01 -8.97 3.23
N LEU A 76 -3.29 -10.11 3.21
CA LEU A 76 -2.98 -10.88 1.99
C LEU A 76 -4.25 -11.25 1.21
N GLY A 77 -5.24 -11.82 1.90
CA GLY A 77 -6.50 -12.23 1.27
C GLY A 77 -7.29 -11.04 0.72
N ALA A 78 -7.31 -9.91 1.43
CA ALA A 78 -8.00 -8.69 0.99
C ALA A 78 -7.33 -8.08 -0.24
N TRP A 79 -5.99 -8.00 -0.25
CA TRP A 79 -5.25 -7.52 -1.43
C TRP A 79 -5.43 -8.42 -2.63
N ALA A 80 -5.50 -9.75 -2.44
CA ALA A 80 -5.72 -10.69 -3.53
C ALA A 80 -7.13 -10.57 -4.14
N ALA A 81 -8.12 -10.21 -3.32
CA ALA A 81 -9.48 -9.96 -3.78
C ALA A 81 -9.60 -8.61 -4.53
N ILE A 82 -8.95 -7.55 -4.02
CA ILE A 82 -8.97 -6.22 -4.64
C ILE A 82 -8.16 -6.20 -5.94
N TYR A 83 -7.02 -6.90 -5.97
CA TYR A 83 -6.13 -7.01 -7.12
C TYR A 83 -5.96 -8.48 -7.55
N PRO A 84 -6.95 -9.06 -8.26
CA PRO A 84 -6.87 -10.44 -8.70
C PRO A 84 -5.62 -10.71 -9.55
N GLY A 85 -4.90 -11.78 -9.21
CA GLY A 85 -3.69 -12.21 -9.93
C GLY A 85 -2.45 -11.33 -9.72
N ALA A 86 -2.49 -10.38 -8.76
CA ALA A 86 -1.37 -9.50 -8.46
C ALA A 86 -0.07 -10.26 -8.12
N GLY A 87 1.06 -9.71 -8.56
CA GLY A 87 2.33 -9.97 -7.89
C GLY A 87 2.34 -9.25 -6.54
N MET A 88 2.81 -9.92 -5.49
CA MET A 88 2.87 -9.34 -4.15
C MET A 88 4.27 -9.48 -3.57
N VAL A 89 4.77 -8.40 -2.97
CA VAL A 89 5.98 -8.43 -2.15
C VAL A 89 5.59 -8.06 -0.73
N LEU A 90 5.63 -9.04 0.16
CA LEU A 90 5.33 -8.87 1.58
C LEU A 90 6.64 -8.70 2.34
N VAL A 91 6.78 -7.64 3.11
CA VAL A 91 7.99 -7.31 3.88
C VAL A 91 7.68 -7.43 5.37
N GLU A 92 8.43 -8.29 6.07
CA GLU A 92 8.29 -8.51 7.51
C GLU A 92 9.67 -8.71 8.15
N GLY A 93 10.02 -7.82 9.08
CA GLY A 93 11.34 -7.81 9.72
C GLY A 93 11.44 -8.66 10.98
N ASN A 94 10.34 -8.87 11.71
CA ASN A 94 10.32 -9.72 12.89
C ASN A 94 10.48 -11.19 12.47
N PRO A 95 11.56 -11.89 12.88
CA PRO A 95 11.84 -13.25 12.41
C PRO A 95 10.72 -14.26 12.70
N LYS A 96 10.09 -14.17 13.88
CA LYS A 96 9.00 -15.07 14.28
C LYS A 96 7.74 -14.80 13.47
N THR A 97 7.39 -13.53 13.31
CA THR A 97 6.23 -13.12 12.51
C THR A 97 6.44 -13.46 11.04
N ALA A 98 7.64 -13.25 10.49
CA ALA A 98 7.99 -13.63 9.11
C ALA A 98 7.93 -15.15 8.89
N ALA A 99 8.23 -15.97 9.90
CA ALA A 99 8.07 -17.43 9.81
C ALA A 99 6.58 -17.82 9.70
N VAL A 100 5.72 -17.21 10.52
CA VAL A 100 4.26 -17.40 10.42
C VAL A 100 3.76 -16.93 9.04
N LEU A 101 4.19 -15.76 8.59
CA LEU A 101 3.83 -15.20 7.28
C LEU A 101 4.22 -16.14 6.14
N ALA A 102 5.40 -16.75 6.18
CA ALA A 102 5.82 -17.72 5.17
C ALA A 102 4.86 -18.92 5.08
N GLY A 103 4.38 -19.43 6.22
CA GLY A 103 3.36 -20.48 6.27
C GLY A 103 2.03 -20.04 5.66
N VAL A 104 1.58 -18.82 5.98
CA VAL A 104 0.36 -18.21 5.42
C VAL A 104 0.46 -18.04 3.90
N ILE A 105 1.61 -17.56 3.40
CA ILE A 105 1.90 -17.45 1.97
C ILE A 105 1.83 -18.83 1.32
N GLY A 106 2.49 -19.84 1.89
CA GLY A 106 2.48 -21.21 1.36
C GLY A 106 1.07 -21.78 1.23
N ALA A 107 0.26 -21.65 2.29
CA ALA A 107 -1.14 -22.10 2.28
C ALA A 107 -1.99 -21.34 1.25
N HIS A 108 -1.79 -20.03 1.11
CA HIS A 108 -2.49 -19.21 0.13
C HIS A 108 -2.16 -19.61 -1.31
N VAL A 109 -0.86 -19.77 -1.62
CA VAL A 109 -0.40 -20.19 -2.96
C VAL A 109 -0.88 -21.59 -3.28
N ALA A 110 -0.86 -22.53 -2.32
CA ALA A 110 -1.37 -23.88 -2.51
C ALA A 110 -2.88 -23.87 -2.83
N LYS A 111 -3.68 -23.09 -2.09
CA LYS A 111 -5.12 -22.93 -2.35
C LYS A 111 -5.39 -22.41 -3.76
N LEU A 112 -4.66 -21.39 -4.20
CA LEU A 112 -4.85 -20.80 -5.53
C LEU A 112 -4.37 -21.72 -6.65
N THR A 113 -3.31 -22.49 -6.42
CA THR A 113 -2.83 -23.50 -7.37
C THR A 113 -3.85 -24.62 -7.56
N ALA A 114 -4.45 -25.11 -6.47
CA ALA A 114 -5.52 -26.10 -6.52
C ALA A 114 -6.77 -25.58 -7.26
N ALA A 115 -7.18 -24.34 -6.98
CA ALA A 115 -8.30 -23.71 -7.69
C ALA A 115 -8.02 -23.54 -9.19
N ALA A 116 -6.79 -23.17 -9.56
CA ALA A 116 -6.36 -23.06 -10.95
C ALA A 116 -6.42 -24.40 -11.68
N ALA A 117 -5.95 -25.47 -11.04
CA ALA A 117 -5.98 -26.82 -11.59
C ALA A 117 -7.42 -27.31 -11.79
N ALA A 118 -8.31 -27.06 -10.82
CA ALA A 118 -9.73 -27.40 -10.91
C ALA A 118 -10.43 -26.64 -12.05
N ALA A 119 -10.16 -25.35 -12.20
CA ALA A 119 -10.70 -24.54 -13.30
C ALA A 119 -10.21 -25.03 -14.67
N ALA A 120 -8.93 -25.41 -14.79
CA ALA A 120 -8.37 -25.97 -16.01
C ALA A 120 -9.02 -27.33 -16.37
N ALA A 121 -9.24 -28.19 -15.38
CA ALA A 121 -9.92 -29.47 -15.57
C ALA A 121 -11.38 -29.29 -16.03
N ALA A 122 -12.11 -28.35 -15.42
CA ALA A 122 -13.48 -28.01 -15.81
C ALA A 122 -13.55 -27.45 -17.24
N ALA A 123 -12.62 -26.57 -17.62
CA ALA A 123 -12.54 -26.03 -18.98
C ALA A 123 -12.24 -27.12 -20.02
N ALA A 124 -11.33 -28.04 -19.70
CA ALA A 124 -11.02 -29.19 -20.57
C ALA A 124 -12.24 -30.12 -20.74
N ALA A 125 -12.98 -30.40 -19.66
CA ALA A 125 -14.22 -31.18 -19.71
C ALA A 125 -15.32 -30.49 -20.55
N ALA A 126 -15.35 -29.16 -20.59
CA ALA A 126 -16.25 -28.37 -21.42
C ALA A 126 -15.78 -28.22 -22.89
N GLY A 127 -14.70 -28.89 -23.31
CA GLY A 127 -14.17 -28.83 -24.67
C GLY A 127 -13.48 -27.51 -25.04
N ALA A 128 -13.12 -26.67 -24.06
CA ALA A 128 -12.42 -25.42 -24.31
C ALA A 128 -10.92 -25.64 -24.57
N SER A 129 -10.37 -24.93 -25.56
CA SER A 129 -8.93 -24.93 -25.86
C SER A 129 -8.10 -24.39 -24.68
N VAL A 130 -7.10 -25.19 -24.27
CA VAL A 130 -6.18 -24.97 -23.13
C VAL A 130 -5.33 -23.69 -23.27
N SER A 131 -5.23 -23.11 -24.47
CA SER A 131 -4.38 -21.92 -24.73
C SER A 131 -4.95 -20.59 -24.21
N SER A 132 -6.17 -20.59 -23.65
CA SER A 132 -6.88 -19.37 -23.23
C SER A 132 -6.83 -19.08 -21.72
N VAL A 133 -6.25 -19.97 -20.89
CA VAL A 133 -6.27 -19.82 -19.43
C VAL A 133 -4.99 -19.13 -18.94
N PRO A 134 -5.01 -17.83 -18.56
CA PRO A 134 -3.84 -17.19 -18.00
C PRO A 134 -3.43 -17.91 -16.73
N SER A 135 -2.15 -18.34 -16.61
CA SER A 135 -1.62 -18.95 -15.39
C SER A 135 -1.97 -18.09 -14.17
N PRO A 136 -2.96 -18.47 -13.34
CA PRO A 136 -3.65 -17.55 -12.45
C PRO A 136 -3.03 -17.51 -11.06
N VAL A 137 -1.98 -18.29 -10.81
CA VAL A 137 -1.31 -18.32 -9.51
C VAL A 137 -0.54 -17.01 -9.33
N PRO A 138 -0.85 -16.20 -8.30
CA PRO A 138 -0.12 -14.98 -8.00
C PRO A 138 1.29 -15.32 -7.54
N ARG A 139 2.23 -14.43 -7.82
CA ARG A 139 3.58 -14.52 -7.31
C ARG A 139 3.63 -13.76 -5.99
N VAL A 140 3.80 -14.46 -4.89
CA VAL A 140 3.89 -13.85 -3.56
C VAL A 140 5.31 -14.07 -3.02
N LEU A 141 6.05 -12.99 -2.87
CA LEU A 141 7.41 -12.97 -2.36
C LEU A 141 7.42 -12.49 -0.91
N LEU A 142 8.31 -13.06 -0.10
CA LEU A 142 8.57 -12.62 1.27
C LEU A 142 9.97 -12.03 1.36
N ALA A 143 10.08 -10.78 1.79
CA ALA A 143 11.33 -10.13 2.14
C ALA A 143 11.47 -10.04 3.67
N ARG A 144 12.56 -10.59 4.21
CA ARG A 144 12.84 -10.67 5.65
C ARG A 144 13.79 -9.55 6.07
N ALA A 145 13.29 -8.33 6.17
CA ALA A 145 14.09 -7.17 6.53
C ALA A 145 13.22 -6.12 7.22
N LEU A 146 13.83 -5.36 8.14
CA LEU A 146 13.25 -4.13 8.63
C LEU A 146 13.44 -3.03 7.58
N VAL A 147 12.48 -2.12 7.51
CA VAL A 147 12.55 -0.98 6.59
C VAL A 147 13.04 0.25 7.33
N GLY A 148 14.06 0.90 6.79
CA GLY A 148 14.59 2.17 7.28
C GLY A 148 15.04 3.06 6.12
N ASN A 149 15.90 4.03 6.40
CA ASN A 149 16.50 4.93 5.42
C ASN A 149 17.95 4.57 5.07
N GLU A 150 18.55 3.60 5.78
CA GLU A 150 19.94 3.17 5.59
C GLU A 150 20.08 1.66 5.78
N SER A 151 21.15 1.08 5.23
CA SER A 151 21.49 -0.33 5.39
C SER A 151 22.37 -0.54 6.62
N ARG A 152 21.86 -1.24 7.63
CA ARG A 152 22.60 -1.61 8.85
C ARG A 152 21.94 -2.79 9.56
N VAL A 153 22.63 -3.38 10.54
CA VAL A 153 22.03 -4.34 11.46
C VAL A 153 21.53 -3.59 12.69
N VAL A 154 20.25 -3.76 13.03
CA VAL A 154 19.64 -3.14 14.21
C VAL A 154 19.20 -4.20 15.21
N LYS A 155 19.16 -3.81 16.49
CA LYS A 155 18.51 -4.59 17.52
C LYS A 155 17.00 -4.38 17.42
N PHE A 156 16.25 -5.46 17.46
CA PHE A 156 14.79 -5.47 17.38
C PHE A 156 14.23 -6.19 18.60
N ARG A 157 13.29 -5.53 19.29
CA ARG A 157 12.56 -6.08 20.44
C ARG A 157 11.23 -6.65 19.96
N SER A 158 10.93 -7.89 20.32
CA SER A 158 9.67 -8.57 19.98
C SER A 158 8.97 -9.05 21.25
N SER A 159 7.67 -8.79 21.37
CA SER A 159 6.85 -9.33 22.45
C SER A 159 6.77 -10.86 22.44
N ILE A 160 6.85 -11.48 23.61
CA ILE A 160 6.60 -12.91 23.83
C ILE A 160 5.09 -13.11 24.07
N GLY A 161 4.50 -14.10 23.39
CA GLY A 161 3.08 -14.45 23.56
C GLY A 161 2.08 -13.38 23.08
N GLY A 162 2.55 -12.31 22.43
CA GLY A 162 1.71 -11.21 21.94
C GLY A 162 1.26 -10.21 23.01
N LYS A 163 1.73 -10.35 24.26
CA LYS A 163 1.52 -9.32 25.30
C LYS A 163 2.39 -8.11 24.98
N SER A 164 1.83 -6.92 25.06
CA SER A 164 2.55 -5.67 24.78
C SER A 164 3.13 -5.61 23.35
N SER A 165 2.42 -6.15 22.36
CA SER A 165 2.86 -6.19 20.96
C SER A 165 3.15 -4.80 20.40
N GLU A 166 2.42 -3.78 20.87
CA GLU A 166 2.62 -2.37 20.58
C GLU A 166 3.99 -1.84 21.06
N MET A 167 4.69 -2.57 21.92
CA MET A 167 6.06 -2.24 22.32
C MET A 167 7.14 -2.96 21.49
N SER A 168 6.74 -3.81 20.54
CA SER A 168 7.68 -4.39 19.58
C SER A 168 8.19 -3.34 18.60
N GLY A 169 9.44 -3.45 18.16
CA GLY A 169 10.04 -2.49 17.25
C GLY A 169 11.56 -2.45 17.31
N ILE A 170 12.13 -1.53 16.54
CA ILE A 170 13.57 -1.20 16.59
C ILE A 170 13.90 -0.73 18.01
N TYR A 171 14.92 -1.34 18.61
CA TYR A 171 15.35 -1.07 19.98
C TYR A 171 16.75 -0.42 19.95
N PRO A 172 16.98 0.69 20.68
CA PRO A 172 18.25 1.40 20.61
C PRO A 172 19.45 0.51 20.95
N SER A 173 20.49 0.55 20.12
CA SER A 173 21.66 -0.33 20.24
C SER A 173 22.42 -0.12 21.54
N ASP A 174 22.47 1.12 22.03
CA ASP A 174 23.14 1.61 23.23
C ASP A 174 22.37 1.36 24.54
N VAL A 175 21.08 1.04 24.45
CA VAL A 175 20.24 0.76 25.62
C VAL A 175 20.30 -0.73 25.99
N PRO A 176 20.57 -1.09 27.27
CA PRO A 176 20.55 -2.49 27.71
C PRO A 176 19.21 -3.20 27.45
N GLU A 177 19.27 -4.49 27.15
CA GLU A 177 18.09 -5.33 26.99
C GLU A 177 17.48 -5.63 28.37
N VAL A 178 16.20 -5.33 28.52
CA VAL A 178 15.45 -5.49 29.78
C VAL A 178 14.17 -6.30 29.57
N ASN A 179 13.54 -6.76 30.65
CA ASN A 179 12.27 -7.49 30.61
C ASN A 179 12.29 -8.74 29.71
N HIS A 180 13.34 -9.57 29.82
CA HIS A 180 13.52 -10.80 29.02
C HIS A 180 12.40 -11.85 29.21
N ALA A 181 11.59 -11.73 30.27
CA ALA A 181 10.38 -12.55 30.45
C ALA A 181 9.23 -12.11 29.53
N GLU A 182 9.24 -10.87 29.05
CA GLU A 182 8.20 -10.26 28.21
C GLU A 182 8.65 -10.07 26.76
N PHE A 183 9.96 -9.90 26.54
CA PHE A 183 10.52 -9.59 25.24
C PHE A 183 11.72 -10.45 24.88
N GLU A 184 11.81 -10.78 23.60
CA GLU A 184 13.01 -11.31 22.97
C GLU A 184 13.68 -10.24 22.11
N TYR A 185 15.00 -10.32 21.99
CA TYR A 185 15.81 -9.38 21.24
C TYR A 185 16.56 -10.08 20.11
N PHE A 186 16.51 -9.48 18.92
CA PHE A 186 17.11 -10.02 17.71
C PHE A 186 18.00 -8.99 17.03
N LYS A 187 19.04 -9.46 16.34
CA LYS A 187 19.76 -8.64 15.35
C LYS A 187 19.14 -8.89 13.99
N VAL A 188 18.62 -7.84 13.36
CA VAL A 188 17.88 -7.94 12.10
C VAL A 188 18.46 -6.93 11.10
N PRO A 189 18.64 -7.30 9.81
CA PRO A 189 19.00 -6.34 8.80
C PRO A 189 17.88 -5.31 8.61
N MET A 190 18.25 -4.04 8.61
CA MET A 190 17.42 -2.92 8.21
C MET A 190 17.98 -2.34 6.92
N GLU A 191 17.14 -2.08 5.94
CA GLU A 191 17.53 -1.48 4.65
C GLU A 191 16.45 -0.53 4.14
N SER A 192 16.78 0.28 3.13
CA SER A 192 15.77 1.04 2.40
C SER A 192 14.82 0.13 1.64
N LEU A 193 13.54 0.52 1.52
CA LEU A 193 12.56 -0.27 0.78
C LEU A 193 12.97 -0.47 -0.68
N ASP A 194 13.54 0.54 -1.33
CA ASP A 194 14.08 0.40 -2.69
C ASP A 194 15.11 -0.74 -2.79
N THR A 195 15.97 -0.90 -1.78
CA THR A 195 16.97 -1.97 -1.74
C THR A 195 16.32 -3.33 -1.48
N ILE A 196 15.38 -3.38 -0.54
CA ILE A 196 14.64 -4.60 -0.20
C ILE A 196 13.90 -5.13 -1.43
N LEU A 197 13.16 -4.27 -2.14
CA LEU A 197 12.43 -4.66 -3.34
C LEU A 197 13.36 -5.08 -4.48
N ARG A 198 14.49 -4.39 -4.66
CA ARG A 198 15.51 -4.75 -5.65
C ARG A 198 16.05 -6.16 -5.44
N LYS A 199 16.34 -6.53 -4.19
CA LYS A 199 16.81 -7.87 -3.84
C LYS A 199 15.70 -8.91 -3.96
N ALA A 200 14.53 -8.62 -3.39
CA ALA A 200 13.39 -9.54 -3.38
C ALA A 200 12.93 -9.91 -4.79
N THR A 201 12.99 -8.97 -5.73
CA THR A 201 12.52 -9.16 -7.11
C THR A 201 13.64 -9.47 -8.11
N ALA A 202 14.89 -9.63 -7.68
CA ALA A 202 16.04 -9.80 -8.57
C ALA A 202 15.91 -11.02 -9.53
N SER A 203 15.27 -12.10 -9.06
CA SER A 203 15.02 -13.32 -9.85
C SER A 203 13.85 -13.20 -10.82
N LEU A 204 13.02 -12.15 -10.71
CA LEU A 204 11.89 -11.93 -11.60
C LEU A 204 12.36 -11.41 -12.97
N PRO A 205 11.56 -11.61 -14.04
CA PRO A 205 11.84 -10.99 -15.33
C PRO A 205 11.78 -9.45 -15.22
N SER A 206 12.53 -8.74 -16.06
CA SER A 206 12.69 -7.27 -15.98
C SER A 206 11.37 -6.47 -15.83
N PRO A 207 10.25 -6.82 -16.49
CA PRO A 207 8.98 -6.13 -16.28
C PRO A 207 8.41 -6.25 -14.86
N GLU A 208 8.78 -7.27 -14.11
CA GLU A 208 8.28 -7.52 -12.74
C GLU A 208 9.29 -7.11 -11.66
N ARG A 209 10.49 -6.63 -12.03
CA ARG A 209 11.49 -6.14 -11.09
C ARG A 209 11.11 -4.78 -10.52
N LEU A 210 11.35 -4.61 -9.22
CA LEU A 210 11.06 -3.39 -8.47
C LEU A 210 12.33 -2.86 -7.76
N PRO A 211 12.43 -1.54 -7.51
CA PRO A 211 11.64 -0.50 -8.16
C PRO A 211 11.97 -0.43 -9.66
N ARG A 212 10.98 -0.14 -10.50
CA ARG A 212 11.23 0.07 -11.93
C ARG A 212 11.96 1.39 -12.14
N THR A 213 13.04 1.37 -12.93
CA THR A 213 13.75 2.57 -13.37
C THR A 213 13.29 2.98 -14.78
N GLY A 214 12.85 4.24 -14.93
CA GLY A 214 12.41 4.81 -16.21
C GLY A 214 10.92 4.65 -16.53
N ARG A 215 10.44 5.41 -17.52
CA ARG A 215 9.05 5.31 -18.04
C ARG A 215 8.97 4.18 -19.06
N PRO A 216 8.10 3.17 -18.89
CA PRO A 216 7.92 2.15 -19.92
C PRO A 216 7.26 2.78 -21.15
N ARG A 217 7.88 2.62 -22.33
CA ARG A 217 7.35 3.15 -23.61
C ARG A 217 6.00 2.51 -23.99
N HIS A 218 5.69 1.33 -23.46
CA HIS A 218 4.47 0.55 -23.77
C HIS A 218 3.91 -0.21 -22.54
N GLY A 219 4.10 0.33 -21.33
CA GLY A 219 3.75 -0.36 -20.08
C GLY A 219 2.83 0.44 -19.16
N ARG A 220 2.53 -0.12 -17.99
CA ARG A 220 1.68 0.53 -16.98
C ARG A 220 2.30 1.85 -16.54
N LYS A 221 1.47 2.87 -16.33
CA LYS A 221 1.92 4.18 -15.83
C LYS A 221 2.61 4.07 -14.47
N TYR A 222 2.08 3.21 -13.61
CA TYR A 222 2.58 2.92 -12.28
C TYR A 222 2.95 1.44 -12.19
N ALA A 223 4.14 1.15 -11.65
CA ALA A 223 4.65 -0.22 -11.50
C ALA A 223 4.08 -0.91 -10.26
N VAL A 224 3.69 -0.13 -9.26
CA VAL A 224 3.11 -0.58 -7.99
C VAL A 224 1.71 0.00 -7.89
N ASP A 225 0.67 -0.85 -7.83
CA ASP A 225 -0.71 -0.42 -7.66
C ASP A 225 -0.98 0.12 -6.27
N LEU A 226 -0.44 -0.57 -5.28
CA LEU A 226 -0.60 -0.24 -3.89
C LEU A 226 0.72 -0.50 -3.17
N LEU A 227 1.28 0.55 -2.60
CA LEU A 227 2.27 0.45 -1.55
C LEU A 227 1.54 0.60 -0.22
N LYS A 228 1.62 -0.38 0.66
CA LYS A 228 1.19 -0.27 2.04
C LYS A 228 2.39 -0.25 2.97
N THR A 229 2.42 0.67 3.92
CA THR A 229 3.38 0.69 5.04
C THR A 229 2.63 0.67 6.37
N ASP A 230 3.19 -0.05 7.33
CA ASP A 230 2.71 -0.18 8.70
C ASP A 230 3.93 -0.63 9.51
N THR A 231 4.78 0.32 9.85
CA THR A 231 6.05 0.04 10.51
C THR A 231 6.07 0.61 11.91
N GLU A 232 4.90 0.65 12.55
CA GLU A 232 4.73 1.02 13.96
C GLU A 232 5.32 2.41 14.24
N GLY A 233 5.07 3.36 13.34
CA GLY A 233 5.55 4.74 13.39
C GLY A 233 6.85 5.05 12.66
N TYR A 234 7.48 4.07 12.00
CA TYR A 234 8.61 4.30 11.09
C TYR A 234 8.18 4.55 9.63
N ASP A 235 6.88 4.68 9.37
CA ASP A 235 6.31 4.79 8.03
C ASP A 235 6.93 5.93 7.23
N VAL A 236 7.09 7.11 7.83
CA VAL A 236 7.70 8.25 7.14
C VAL A 236 9.15 8.00 6.77
N VAL A 237 9.90 7.29 7.61
CA VAL A 237 11.28 6.87 7.31
C VAL A 237 11.28 5.88 6.15
N ALA A 238 10.38 4.90 6.17
CA ALA A 238 10.23 3.92 5.10
C ALA A 238 9.87 4.58 3.76
N LEU A 239 8.94 5.54 3.76
CA LEU A 239 8.51 6.26 2.56
C LEU A 239 9.63 7.15 2.03
N THR A 240 10.24 7.99 2.88
CA THR A 240 11.31 8.92 2.45
C THR A 240 12.59 8.20 2.04
N GLY A 241 12.87 7.03 2.59
CA GLY A 241 13.97 6.14 2.18
C GLY A 241 13.72 5.42 0.85
N ALA A 242 12.55 5.55 0.23
CA ALA A 242 12.13 4.77 -0.93
C ALA A 242 11.66 5.62 -2.13
N PRO A 243 12.44 6.62 -2.58
CA PRO A 243 11.99 7.56 -3.61
C PRO A 243 11.65 6.87 -4.94
N GLN A 244 12.35 5.80 -5.32
CA GLN A 244 12.05 5.10 -6.57
C GLN A 244 10.74 4.31 -6.48
N THR A 245 10.53 3.62 -5.36
CA THR A 245 9.28 2.90 -5.09
C THR A 245 8.10 3.87 -5.04
N LEU A 246 8.23 4.98 -4.28
CA LEU A 246 7.21 6.04 -4.23
C LEU A 246 6.88 6.59 -5.62
N ALA A 247 7.90 6.92 -6.42
CA ALA A 247 7.71 7.43 -7.78
C ALA A 247 6.98 6.42 -8.68
N SER A 248 7.09 5.12 -8.40
CA SER A 248 6.44 4.04 -9.16
C SER A 248 5.06 3.63 -8.63
N ALA A 249 4.68 4.10 -7.44
CA ALA A 249 3.42 3.75 -6.79
C ALA A 249 2.23 4.58 -7.28
N ARG A 250 1.07 3.94 -7.42
CA ARG A 250 -0.22 4.54 -7.76
C ARG A 250 -0.97 5.03 -6.53
N PHE A 251 -1.08 4.16 -5.52
CA PHE A 251 -1.65 4.49 -4.21
C PHE A 251 -0.66 4.13 -3.10
N VAL A 252 -0.68 4.92 -2.03
CA VAL A 252 0.07 4.63 -0.81
C VAL A 252 -0.89 4.58 0.36
N LEU A 253 -1.03 3.43 1.02
CA LEU A 253 -1.67 3.30 2.33
C LEU A 253 -0.55 3.32 3.37
N TRP A 254 -0.61 4.18 4.37
CA TRP A 254 0.45 4.25 5.37
C TRP A 254 -0.09 4.58 6.74
N GLU A 255 0.64 4.15 7.76
CA GLU A 255 0.26 4.39 9.14
C GLU A 255 0.75 5.76 9.62
N CYS A 256 -0.20 6.60 10.00
CA CYS A 256 0.01 7.85 10.71
C CYS A 256 -0.04 7.55 12.22
N HIS A 257 1.07 7.09 12.78
CA HIS A 257 1.15 6.59 14.16
C HIS A 257 1.64 7.66 15.16
N ILE A 258 1.15 7.63 16.40
CA ILE A 258 1.60 8.53 17.48
C ILE A 258 3.11 8.42 17.77
N LYS A 259 3.66 7.20 17.65
CA LYS A 259 5.10 6.90 17.84
C LYS A 259 6.00 7.71 16.93
N MET A 260 5.51 8.28 15.82
CA MET A 260 6.32 9.13 14.94
C MET A 260 7.02 10.28 15.68
N ALA A 261 6.37 10.84 16.71
CA ALA A 261 6.85 12.01 17.45
C ALA A 261 7.16 11.73 18.94
N THR A 262 7.09 10.47 19.39
CA THR A 262 7.52 10.11 20.75
C THR A 262 9.04 10.16 20.87
N THR A 263 9.58 10.30 22.08
CA THR A 263 11.04 10.34 22.35
C THR A 263 11.79 9.10 21.85
N SER A 264 11.14 7.94 21.79
CA SER A 264 11.68 6.69 21.24
C SER A 264 11.36 6.47 19.75
N GLY A 265 10.66 7.42 19.13
CA GLY A 265 10.25 7.41 17.74
C GLY A 265 11.30 7.98 16.79
N PRO A 266 11.08 7.90 15.48
CA PRO A 266 12.02 8.42 14.48
C PRO A 266 12.06 9.95 14.39
N GLY A 267 11.30 10.69 15.21
CA GLY A 267 11.27 12.16 15.18
C GLY A 267 10.67 12.73 13.89
N THR A 268 9.67 12.05 13.33
CA THR A 268 9.01 12.44 12.06
C THR A 268 7.66 13.11 12.31
N SER A 269 7.08 13.70 11.27
CA SER A 269 5.82 14.45 11.36
C SER A 269 4.89 14.15 10.19
N HIS A 270 3.59 14.37 10.40
CA HIS A 270 2.59 14.32 9.34
C HIS A 270 2.87 15.36 8.26
N ALA A 271 3.34 16.56 8.64
CA ALA A 271 3.76 17.58 7.70
C ALA A 271 4.89 17.07 6.78
N GLY A 272 5.93 16.47 7.36
CA GLY A 272 7.07 15.94 6.62
C GLY A 272 6.67 14.82 5.67
N ALA A 273 5.81 13.91 6.13
CA ALA A 273 5.28 12.85 5.28
C ALA A 273 4.43 13.38 4.13
N ALA A 274 3.50 14.31 4.40
CA ALA A 274 2.66 14.92 3.38
C ALA A 274 3.49 15.71 2.37
N ALA A 275 4.55 16.39 2.80
CA ALA A 275 5.48 17.09 1.91
C ALA A 275 6.24 16.12 0.99
N ALA A 276 6.77 15.02 1.53
CA ALA A 276 7.47 14.00 0.74
C ALA A 276 6.55 13.35 -0.31
N LEU A 277 5.32 12.99 0.11
CA LEU A 277 4.30 12.45 -0.79
C LEU A 277 3.87 13.49 -1.84
N ALA A 278 3.71 14.75 -1.45
CA ALA A 278 3.36 15.83 -2.38
C ALA A 278 4.43 16.05 -3.45
N ALA A 279 5.71 16.00 -3.08
CA ALA A 279 6.85 16.07 -3.99
C ALA A 279 6.88 14.89 -4.98
N ALA A 280 6.39 13.71 -4.54
CA ALA A 280 6.19 12.55 -5.39
C ALA A 280 4.89 12.61 -6.22
N GLY A 281 4.10 13.68 -6.16
CA GLY A 281 2.89 13.88 -6.97
C GLY A 281 1.59 13.39 -6.33
N PHE A 282 1.58 13.11 -5.03
CA PHE A 282 0.41 12.64 -4.30
C PHE A 282 -0.30 13.77 -3.53
N GLU A 283 -1.54 13.50 -3.17
CA GLU A 283 -2.32 14.19 -2.15
C GLU A 283 -2.51 13.26 -0.96
N SER A 284 -2.57 13.80 0.26
CA SER A 284 -2.60 13.00 1.47
C SER A 284 -3.89 13.18 2.25
N TYR A 285 -4.50 12.06 2.63
CA TYR A 285 -5.80 11.99 3.29
C TYR A 285 -5.72 11.12 4.56
N LYS A 286 -6.28 11.59 5.67
CA LYS A 286 -6.56 10.74 6.82
C LYS A 286 -7.87 9.99 6.59
N LEU A 287 -7.89 8.72 6.96
CA LEU A 287 -9.03 7.83 6.75
C LEU A 287 -9.88 7.68 8.01
N SER A 288 -11.19 7.79 7.85
CA SER A 288 -12.19 7.33 8.81
C SER A 288 -13.18 6.42 8.10
N PRO A 289 -14.08 5.72 8.82
CA PRO A 289 -15.08 4.88 8.16
C PRO A 289 -16.13 5.67 7.35
N GLN A 290 -16.35 6.95 7.66
CA GLN A 290 -17.43 7.75 7.06
C GLN A 290 -16.94 8.93 6.22
N THR A 291 -15.71 9.39 6.42
CA THR A 291 -15.16 10.57 5.76
C THR A 291 -13.64 10.52 5.63
N ILE A 292 -13.08 11.44 4.85
CA ILE A 292 -11.64 11.68 4.79
C ILE A 292 -11.30 13.12 5.17
N LEU A 293 -10.04 13.34 5.52
CA LEU A 293 -9.49 14.67 5.75
C LEU A 293 -8.21 14.84 4.94
N ARG A 294 -8.24 15.72 3.93
CA ARG A 294 -7.03 16.12 3.21
C ARG A 294 -6.12 16.94 4.13
N PHE A 295 -4.82 16.66 4.13
CA PHE A 295 -3.85 17.30 5.01
C PHE A 295 -2.50 17.66 4.36
N ASP A 296 -2.42 17.76 3.03
CA ASP A 296 -1.24 18.31 2.33
C ASP A 296 -1.38 19.79 1.98
N GLY A 297 -0.24 20.50 1.88
CA GLY A 297 -0.18 21.90 1.43
C GLY A 297 -1.10 22.83 2.22
N LYS A 298 -1.97 23.59 1.52
CA LYS A 298 -2.91 24.54 2.13
C LYS A 298 -4.02 23.89 3.00
N TRP A 299 -4.14 22.56 2.94
CA TRP A 299 -5.10 21.78 3.72
C TRP A 299 -4.52 21.29 5.04
N TYR A 300 -3.20 21.37 5.19
CA TYR A 300 -2.52 20.98 6.42
C TYR A 300 -2.92 21.88 7.60
N ASP A 301 -3.12 21.25 8.75
CA ASP A 301 -3.34 21.93 10.02
C ASP A 301 -2.23 21.51 10.99
N TRP A 302 -1.45 22.48 11.49
CA TRP A 302 -0.27 22.24 12.33
C TRP A 302 -0.57 21.43 13.60
N ARG A 303 -1.84 21.44 14.03
CA ARG A 303 -2.27 20.69 15.21
C ARG A 303 -2.18 19.19 15.00
N LEU A 304 -2.20 18.70 13.76
CA LEU A 304 -2.01 17.28 13.44
C LEU A 304 -0.67 16.73 13.93
N ASP A 305 0.32 17.59 14.16
CA ASP A 305 1.64 17.22 14.73
C ASP A 305 1.77 17.58 16.22
N LYS A 306 0.63 17.62 16.94
CA LYS A 306 0.60 17.76 18.40
C LYS A 306 0.00 16.51 19.03
N GLY A 307 0.58 16.06 20.15
CA GLY A 307 0.27 14.77 20.78
C GLY A 307 -1.22 14.45 20.92
N ARG A 308 -2.05 15.42 21.33
CA ARG A 308 -3.51 15.21 21.49
C ARG A 308 -4.27 14.88 20.19
N TYR A 309 -3.69 15.19 19.04
CA TYR A 309 -4.24 14.93 17.70
C TYR A 309 -3.43 13.87 16.93
N MET A 310 -2.26 13.49 17.43
CA MET A 310 -1.46 12.37 16.93
C MET A 310 -2.04 11.08 17.50
N GLY A 311 -3.14 10.61 16.91
CA GLY A 311 -3.70 9.29 17.19
C GLY A 311 -3.08 8.20 16.32
N TRP A 312 -3.54 6.97 16.52
CA TRP A 312 -3.29 5.86 15.60
C TRP A 312 -4.27 5.94 14.43
N HIS A 313 -3.79 6.41 13.28
CA HIS A 313 -4.61 6.63 12.09
C HIS A 313 -4.00 5.92 10.88
N ASN A 314 -4.85 5.49 9.94
CA ASN A 314 -4.38 5.15 8.61
C ASN A 314 -4.60 6.32 7.66
N CYS A 315 -3.65 6.46 6.75
CA CYS A 315 -3.56 7.56 5.80
C CYS A 315 -3.46 7.01 4.38
N LEU A 316 -4.06 7.71 3.43
CA LEU A 316 -4.03 7.38 2.01
C LEU A 316 -3.35 8.51 1.25
N ALA A 317 -2.39 8.16 0.40
CA ALA A 317 -1.86 9.03 -0.62
C ALA A 317 -2.38 8.63 -2.01
N VAL A 318 -2.97 9.57 -2.74
CA VAL A 318 -3.54 9.37 -4.08
C VAL A 318 -2.83 10.26 -5.09
N ARG A 319 -2.51 9.74 -6.28
CA ARG A 319 -1.95 10.55 -7.37
C ARG A 319 -2.96 11.61 -7.82
N ARG A 320 -2.49 12.86 -7.97
CA ARG A 320 -3.34 13.99 -8.40
C ARG A 320 -4.01 13.76 -9.74
N ASP A 321 -3.34 13.02 -10.62
CA ASP A 321 -3.76 12.73 -11.99
C ASP A 321 -4.30 11.29 -12.17
N ASP A 322 -4.63 10.58 -11.09
CA ASP A 322 -5.23 9.25 -11.20
C ASP A 322 -6.67 9.34 -11.74
N PRO A 323 -7.04 8.55 -12.76
CA PRO A 323 -8.41 8.52 -13.27
C PRO A 323 -9.44 8.07 -12.22
N LEU A 324 -9.02 7.32 -11.19
CA LEU A 324 -9.89 6.89 -10.10
C LEU A 324 -9.81 7.79 -8.87
N ARG A 325 -9.05 8.89 -8.89
CA ARG A 325 -8.96 9.84 -7.78
C ARG A 325 -10.35 10.26 -7.30
N ARG A 326 -11.20 10.78 -8.19
CA ARG A 326 -12.54 11.25 -7.80
C ARG A 326 -13.49 10.12 -7.38
N PRO A 327 -13.63 9.01 -8.13
CA PRO A 327 -14.45 7.88 -7.68
C PRO A 327 -14.03 7.33 -6.31
N LEU A 328 -12.73 7.18 -6.07
CA LEU A 328 -12.19 6.68 -4.80
C LEU A 328 -12.51 7.62 -3.64
N LEU A 329 -12.23 8.92 -3.80
CA LEU A 329 -12.52 9.91 -2.75
C LEU A 329 -14.02 10.05 -2.50
N SER A 330 -14.87 9.88 -3.53
CA SER A 330 -16.34 9.92 -3.36
C SER A 330 -16.82 8.72 -2.53
N ALA A 331 -16.35 7.51 -2.87
CA ALA A 331 -16.65 6.30 -2.11
C ALA A 331 -16.22 6.41 -0.64
N LEU A 332 -15.04 6.99 -0.38
CA LEU A 332 -14.51 7.19 0.99
C LEU A 332 -15.24 8.29 1.79
N ASN A 333 -15.93 9.22 1.14
CA ASN A 333 -16.75 10.23 1.81
C ASN A 333 -18.23 9.81 1.93
N GLY A 334 -18.61 8.63 1.42
CA GLY A 334 -20.01 8.24 1.28
C GLY A 334 -20.80 9.19 0.37
N LEU A 335 -20.13 9.86 -0.57
CA LEU A 335 -20.74 10.85 -1.46
C LEU A 335 -21.05 10.24 -2.84
N PRO A 336 -22.14 10.67 -3.51
CA PRO A 336 -22.39 10.34 -4.92
C PRO A 336 -21.24 10.78 -5.83
N GLU A 337 -21.00 10.08 -6.95
CA GLU A 337 -19.89 10.37 -7.88
C GLU A 337 -19.89 11.82 -8.42
N CYS A 338 -21.08 12.42 -8.54
CA CYS A 338 -21.27 13.78 -9.04
C CYS A 338 -21.00 14.88 -8.00
N SER A 339 -20.91 14.52 -6.72
CA SER A 339 -20.59 15.47 -5.64
C SER A 339 -19.11 15.84 -5.69
N VAL A 340 -18.74 16.95 -5.06
CA VAL A 340 -17.33 17.30 -4.82
C VAL A 340 -16.93 16.71 -3.46
N PRO A 341 -16.05 15.69 -3.42
CA PRO A 341 -15.51 15.16 -2.17
C PRO A 341 -14.91 16.22 -1.25
N TRP A 342 -15.05 16.02 0.06
CA TRP A 342 -14.35 16.85 1.04
C TRP A 342 -12.84 16.77 0.81
N GLY A 343 -12.18 17.95 0.79
CA GLY A 343 -10.74 18.05 0.51
C GLY A 343 -10.37 18.20 -0.96
N LEU A 344 -11.35 18.28 -1.87
CA LEU A 344 -11.11 18.68 -3.27
C LEU A 344 -11.50 20.16 -3.47
N ASP A 345 -10.67 20.90 -4.22
CA ASP A 345 -11.02 22.26 -4.61
C ASP A 345 -12.15 22.24 -5.67
N PRO A 346 -13.19 23.09 -5.56
CA PRO A 346 -14.27 23.17 -6.55
C PRO A 346 -13.80 23.46 -7.98
N VAL A 347 -12.68 24.18 -8.13
CA VAL A 347 -12.07 24.51 -9.44
C VAL A 347 -11.36 23.31 -10.05
N GLU A 348 -10.68 22.48 -9.22
CA GLU A 348 -10.11 21.20 -9.67
C GLU A 348 -11.20 20.21 -10.08
N ALA A 349 -12.41 20.34 -9.51
CA ALA A 349 -13.56 19.50 -9.83
C ALA A 349 -14.18 19.78 -11.21
N GLN A 350 -13.92 20.94 -11.82
CA GLN A 350 -14.47 21.37 -13.12
C GLN A 350 -13.55 21.04 -14.30
N GLY A 351 -12.23 20.93 -14.10
CA GLY A 351 -11.25 20.66 -15.18
C GLY A 351 -11.25 19.24 -15.76
N ALA A 352 -12.02 18.31 -15.18
CA ALA A 352 -12.13 16.92 -15.62
C ALA A 352 -13.39 16.63 -16.46
N VAL A 353 -14.32 17.58 -16.54
CA VAL A 353 -15.43 17.55 -17.49
C VAL A 353 -14.99 18.46 -18.61
N GLY A 354 -14.64 17.89 -19.76
CA GLY A 354 -14.16 18.65 -20.91
C GLY A 354 -15.05 19.85 -21.19
N ARG A 355 -14.42 20.97 -21.57
CA ARG A 355 -15.10 22.01 -22.34
C ARG A 355 -15.80 21.32 -23.54
N PRO A 356 -17.03 21.74 -23.89
CA PRO A 356 -17.78 21.16 -25.01
C PRO A 356 -16.97 21.14 -26.31
#